data_AF-A0AAX3LV72-F1
#
_entry.id   AF-A0AAX3LV72-F1
#
_cell.length_a   1.000
_cell.length_b   1.000
_cell.length_c   1.000
_cell.angle_alpha   90.00
_cell.angle_beta   90.00
_cell.angle_gamma   90.00
#
_symmetry.space_group_name_H-M   'P 1'
#
loop_
_entity.id
_entity.type
_entity.pdbx_description
1 polymer ?
#
loop_
_entity_poly.entity_id
_entity_poly.type
_entity_poly.pdbx_seq_one_letter_code
_entity_poly.pdbx_strand_id
1 'polypeptide(L)'
;MSFRSRRDTAVAEIARLLEKHRIKRVPVLRAGRVVGIVSRANLLHALSALPDGALGQPSEDDRVLRSKIDKALKEVPGATVNLINYTVEKGNVAIWGVADSDYEENAIRVTVENVSGVHSVDIHMGRLPAWAYGI
;
A
#
# COMPACT_ATOMS: atom_id res chain seq x y z
N MET A 1 0.47 13.38 -23.67
CA MET A 1 -0.48 14.12 -22.81
C MET A 1 0.30 14.95 -21.80
N SER A 2 -0.06 16.22 -21.58
CA SER A 2 0.55 17.08 -20.56
C SER A 2 -0.31 17.05 -19.30
N PHE A 3 0.22 16.52 -18.20
CA PHE A 3 -0.46 16.47 -16.90
C PHE A 3 -0.13 17.73 -16.11
N ARG A 4 -1.13 18.37 -15.52
CA ARG A 4 -1.02 19.72 -14.92
C ARG A 4 -1.91 19.84 -13.69
N SER A 5 -1.48 20.59 -12.68
CA SER A 5 -2.31 20.95 -11.51
C SER A 5 -2.42 22.46 -11.34
N ARG A 6 -3.41 22.92 -10.56
CA ARG A 6 -3.52 24.32 -10.14
C ARG A 6 -2.90 24.48 -8.74
N ARG A 7 -2.62 25.71 -8.33
CA ARG A 7 -2.01 26.02 -7.02
C ARG A 7 -2.87 25.53 -5.83
N ASP A 8 -4.19 25.53 -6.00
CA ASP A 8 -5.19 25.11 -5.02
C ASP A 8 -5.51 23.61 -5.07
N THR A 9 -4.90 22.85 -6.01
CA THR A 9 -5.07 21.40 -6.10
C THR A 9 -4.56 20.74 -4.82
N ALA A 10 -5.41 19.93 -4.19
CA ALA A 10 -5.06 19.20 -2.99
C ALA A 10 -3.89 18.24 -3.24
N VAL A 11 -3.00 18.09 -2.25
CA VAL A 11 -1.82 17.21 -2.35
C VAL A 11 -2.22 15.77 -2.68
N ALA A 12 -3.31 15.27 -2.11
CA ALA A 12 -3.85 13.94 -2.39
C ALA A 12 -4.25 13.75 -3.87
N GLU A 13 -4.78 14.79 -4.51
CA GLU A 13 -5.14 14.74 -5.93
C GLU A 13 -3.88 14.69 -6.82
N ILE A 14 -2.83 15.44 -6.45
CA ILE A 14 -1.53 15.36 -7.14
C ILE A 14 -0.93 13.95 -6.99
N ALA A 15 -1.00 13.35 -5.80
CA ALA A 15 -0.54 11.98 -5.57
C ALA A 15 -1.27 10.97 -6.48
N ARG A 16 -2.60 11.05 -6.55
CA ARG A 16 -3.42 10.23 -7.46
C ARG A 16 -3.06 10.44 -8.93
N LEU A 17 -2.78 11.68 -9.35
CA LEU A 17 -2.33 11.96 -10.72
C LEU A 17 -0.99 11.30 -11.04
N LEU A 18 -0.02 11.38 -10.12
CA LEU A 18 1.30 10.77 -10.25
C LEU A 18 1.21 9.24 -10.38
N GLU A 19 0.33 8.63 -9.60
CA GLU A 19 0.10 7.19 -9.59
C GLU A 19 -0.64 6.73 -10.85
N LYS A 20 -1.86 7.26 -11.09
CA LYS A 20 -2.75 6.87 -12.19
C LYS A 20 -2.07 6.95 -13.55
N HIS A 21 -1.27 7.99 -13.77
CA HIS A 21 -0.61 8.23 -15.06
C HIS A 21 0.85 7.75 -15.09
N ARG A 22 1.32 7.09 -14.02
CA ARG A 22 2.69 6.58 -13.88
C ARG A 22 3.77 7.65 -14.14
N ILE A 23 3.48 8.91 -13.84
CA ILE A 23 4.40 10.04 -14.01
C ILE A 23 5.14 10.35 -12.69
N LYS A 24 6.35 10.91 -12.81
CA LYS A 24 7.22 11.22 -11.65
C LYS A 24 6.99 12.60 -11.04
N ARG A 25 6.41 13.52 -11.82
CA ARG A 25 6.25 14.94 -11.46
C ARG A 25 5.05 15.57 -12.17
N VAL A 26 4.45 16.58 -11.54
CA VAL A 26 3.34 17.39 -12.08
C VAL A 26 3.72 18.88 -12.03
N PRO A 27 3.69 19.62 -13.16
CA PRO A 27 3.79 21.08 -13.16
C PRO A 27 2.55 21.73 -12.53
N VAL A 28 2.79 22.72 -11.67
CA VAL A 28 1.76 23.55 -11.05
C VAL A 28 1.61 24.84 -11.86
N LEU A 29 0.39 25.17 -12.26
CA LEU A 29 0.08 26.35 -13.06
C LEU A 29 -0.67 27.40 -12.24
N ARG A 30 -0.39 28.67 -12.58
CA ARG A 30 -1.19 29.84 -12.18
C ARG A 30 -1.42 30.69 -13.43
N ALA A 31 -2.68 30.95 -13.77
CA ALA A 31 -3.05 31.72 -14.96
C ALA A 31 -2.33 31.25 -16.24
N GLY A 32 -2.30 29.93 -16.47
CA GLY A 32 -1.66 29.32 -17.65
C GLY A 32 -0.12 29.26 -17.62
N ARG A 33 0.54 29.87 -16.62
CA ARG A 33 2.01 29.84 -16.48
C ARG A 33 2.44 28.81 -15.45
N VAL A 34 3.52 28.08 -15.74
CA VAL A 34 4.14 27.16 -14.78
C VAL A 34 4.79 27.99 -13.66
N VAL A 35 4.37 27.74 -12.42
CA VAL A 35 4.89 28.42 -11.22
C VAL A 35 5.68 27.48 -10.31
N GLY A 36 5.72 26.19 -10.61
CA GLY A 36 6.45 25.19 -9.83
C GLY A 36 6.23 23.78 -10.35
N ILE A 37 6.89 22.81 -9.70
CA ILE A 37 6.78 21.38 -10.00
C ILE A 37 6.66 20.64 -8.67
N VAL A 38 5.73 19.70 -8.59
CA VAL A 38 5.59 18.77 -7.47
C VAL A 38 6.02 17.38 -7.93
N SER A 39 6.94 16.77 -7.18
CA SER A 39 7.43 15.41 -7.41
C SER A 39 7.05 14.48 -6.26
N ARG A 40 7.23 13.16 -6.45
CA ARG A 40 7.06 12.17 -5.38
C ARG A 40 7.97 12.45 -4.17
N ALA A 41 9.20 12.93 -4.41
CA ALA A 41 10.10 13.31 -3.32
C ALA A 41 9.52 14.46 -2.49
N ASN A 42 8.83 15.42 -3.11
CA ASN A 42 8.17 16.49 -2.36
C ASN A 42 7.02 15.96 -1.49
N LEU A 43 6.29 14.94 -1.96
CA LEU A 43 5.26 14.28 -1.15
C LEU A 43 5.88 13.57 0.08
N LEU A 44 6.97 12.83 -0.11
CA LEU A 44 7.70 12.21 0.98
C LEU A 44 8.25 13.23 1.98
N HIS A 45 8.84 14.32 1.48
CA HIS A 45 9.31 15.42 2.32
C HIS A 45 8.18 16.04 3.14
N ALA A 46 7.02 16.27 2.52
CA ALA A 46 5.85 16.79 3.22
C ALA A 46 5.39 15.85 4.35
N LEU A 47 5.41 14.53 4.11
CA LEU A 47 5.10 13.53 5.14
C LEU A 47 6.13 13.53 6.28
N SER A 48 7.43 13.65 5.96
CA SER A 48 8.50 13.67 6.97
C SER A 48 8.52 14.94 7.84
N ALA A 49 7.90 16.02 7.37
CA ALA A 49 7.83 17.29 8.09
C ALA A 49 6.60 17.37 9.00
N LEU A 50 5.71 16.37 8.99
CA LEU A 50 4.59 16.30 9.90
C LEU A 50 5.10 16.07 11.33
N PRO A 51 4.53 16.74 12.35
CA PRO A 51 4.87 16.48 13.74
C PRO A 51 4.45 15.06 14.14
N ASP A 52 5.16 14.49 15.12
CA ASP A 52 4.83 13.17 15.66
C ASP A 52 3.36 13.12 16.12
N GLY A 53 2.66 12.06 15.70
CA GLY A 53 1.23 11.88 15.98
C GLY A 53 0.26 12.64 15.08
N ALA A 54 0.74 13.45 14.11
CA ALA A 54 -0.13 14.06 13.09
C ALA A 54 -0.75 13.02 12.13
N LEU A 55 -0.02 11.93 11.88
CA LEU A 55 -0.61 10.72 11.35
C LEU A 55 -1.22 9.99 12.55
N GLY A 56 -2.54 9.76 12.50
CA GLY A 56 -3.26 9.11 13.59
C GLY A 56 -2.54 7.84 14.04
N GLN A 57 -2.42 7.64 15.35
CA GLN A 57 -1.81 6.40 15.85
C GLN A 57 -2.71 5.22 15.48
N PRO A 58 -2.14 4.09 15.02
CA PRO A 58 -2.92 2.87 14.85
C PRO A 58 -3.68 2.55 16.14
N SER A 59 -4.91 2.06 16.04
CA SER A 59 -5.63 1.62 17.23
C SER A 59 -4.88 0.47 17.92
N GLU A 60 -5.01 0.37 19.24
CA GLU A 60 -4.49 -0.75 20.00
C GLU A 60 -5.02 -2.08 19.45
N ASP A 61 -6.30 -2.11 19.06
CA ASP A 61 -6.94 -3.27 18.43
C ASP A 61 -6.25 -3.68 17.13
N ASP A 62 -5.96 -2.73 16.23
CA ASP A 62 -5.24 -3.01 14.99
C ASP A 62 -3.81 -3.49 15.25
N ARG A 63 -3.16 -3.01 16.31
CA ARG A 63 -1.82 -3.46 16.70
C ARG A 63 -1.84 -4.90 17.19
N VAL A 64 -2.80 -5.25 18.04
CA VAL A 64 -3.01 -6.63 18.50
C VAL A 64 -3.37 -7.54 17.32
N LEU A 65 -4.24 -7.06 16.43
CA LEU A 65 -4.65 -7.79 15.23
C LEU A 65 -3.46 -8.08 14.29
N ARG A 66 -2.59 -7.09 14.06
CA ARG A 66 -1.35 -7.30 13.28
C ARG A 66 -0.49 -8.43 13.84
N SER A 67 -0.38 -8.55 15.16
CA SER A 67 0.40 -9.63 15.79
C SER A 67 -0.25 -11.00 15.61
N LYS A 68 -1.59 -11.08 15.67
CA LYS A 68 -2.32 -12.32 15.41
C LYS A 68 -2.16 -12.76 13.94
N ILE A 69 -2.28 -11.81 13.01
CA ILE A 69 -2.09 -12.06 11.57
C ILE A 69 -0.66 -12.53 11.29
N ASP A 70 0.35 -11.88 11.87
CA ASP A 70 1.76 -12.29 11.71
C ASP A 70 1.99 -13.75 12.12
N LYS A 71 1.41 -14.18 13.25
CA LYS A 71 1.48 -15.57 13.70
C LYS A 71 0.76 -16.52 12.75
N ALA A 72 -0.47 -16.18 12.36
CA ALA A 72 -1.28 -17.01 11.48
C ALA A 72 -0.62 -17.22 10.11
N LEU A 73 -0.06 -16.15 9.51
CA LEU A 73 0.63 -16.24 8.22
C LEU A 73 1.88 -17.12 8.26
N LYS A 74 2.61 -17.14 9.39
CA LYS A 74 3.79 -18.00 9.57
C LYS A 74 3.45 -19.49 9.64
N GLU A 75 2.21 -19.82 9.97
CA GLU A 75 1.73 -21.21 10.05
C GLU A 75 1.22 -21.73 8.71
N VAL A 76 1.03 -20.87 7.70
CA VAL A 76 0.55 -21.29 6.37
C VAL A 76 1.66 -22.03 5.62
N PRO A 77 1.45 -23.31 5.25
CA PRO A 77 2.43 -24.06 4.48
C PRO A 77 2.69 -23.41 3.12
N GLY A 78 3.96 -23.20 2.78
CA GLY A 78 4.36 -22.61 1.49
C GLY A 78 4.30 -21.08 1.43
N ALA A 79 3.71 -20.41 2.43
CA ALA A 79 3.64 -18.95 2.44
C ALA A 79 5.05 -18.36 2.59
N THR A 80 5.54 -17.72 1.52
CA THR A 80 6.81 -17.00 1.57
C THR A 80 6.58 -15.64 2.20
N VAL A 81 6.51 -15.59 3.54
CA VAL A 81 6.19 -14.36 4.31
C VAL A 81 7.09 -13.16 4.00
N ASN A 82 8.32 -13.39 3.52
CA ASN A 82 9.24 -12.32 3.10
C ASN A 82 8.82 -11.61 1.79
N LEU A 83 7.94 -12.23 1.00
CA LEU A 83 7.40 -11.66 -0.24
C LEU A 83 6.00 -11.07 -0.05
N ILE A 84 5.51 -11.01 1.19
CA ILE A 84 4.18 -10.52 1.52
C ILE A 84 4.30 -9.28 2.39
N ASN A 85 3.62 -8.21 1.97
CA ASN A 85 3.36 -7.04 2.78
C ASN A 85 1.86 -6.96 3.07
N TYR A 86 1.49 -6.49 4.25
CA TYR A 86 0.08 -6.28 4.57
C TYR A 86 -0.12 -5.02 5.39
N THR A 87 -1.32 -4.46 5.28
CA THR A 87 -1.80 -3.36 6.12
C THR A 87 -3.03 -3.80 6.89
N VAL A 88 -3.23 -3.18 8.06
CA VAL A 88 -4.42 -3.37 8.88
C VAL A 88 -4.95 -1.99 9.23
N GLU A 89 -6.22 -1.75 8.95
CA GLU A 89 -6.92 -0.52 9.31
C GLU A 89 -8.36 -0.84 9.71
N LYS A 90 -8.69 -0.64 10.99
CA LYS A 90 -10.02 -0.86 11.56
C LYS A 90 -10.55 -2.27 11.28
N GLY A 91 -9.69 -3.27 11.43
CA GLY A 91 -10.00 -4.67 11.12
C GLY A 91 -10.01 -5.03 9.63
N ASN A 92 -9.79 -4.08 8.71
CA ASN A 92 -9.66 -4.39 7.28
C ASN A 92 -8.20 -4.69 6.95
N VAL A 93 -7.97 -5.80 6.26
CA VAL A 93 -6.62 -6.26 5.93
C VAL A 93 -6.43 -6.20 4.42
N ALA A 94 -5.39 -5.51 3.96
CA ALA A 94 -4.99 -5.55 2.56
C ALA A 94 -3.62 -6.26 2.46
N ILE A 95 -3.53 -7.28 1.61
CA ILE A 95 -2.34 -8.11 1.45
C ILE A 95 -1.81 -7.93 0.03
N TRP A 96 -0.51 -7.69 -0.09
CA TRP A 96 0.23 -7.52 -1.33
C TRP A 96 1.40 -8.48 -1.34
N GLY A 97 1.65 -9.14 -2.46
CA GLY A 97 2.82 -10.01 -2.54
C GLY A 97 2.81 -10.95 -3.72
N VAL A 98 3.47 -12.09 -3.53
CA VAL A 98 3.54 -13.17 -4.50
C VAL A 98 3.03 -14.44 -3.82
N ALA A 99 2.24 -15.21 -4.55
CA ALA A 99 1.97 -16.61 -4.24
C ALA A 99 2.27 -17.43 -5.50
N ASP A 100 2.73 -18.66 -5.35
CA ASP A 100 3.10 -19.52 -6.48
C ASP A 100 1.89 -20.23 -7.09
N SER A 101 0.79 -20.30 -6.37
CA SER A 101 -0.43 -20.96 -6.82
C SER A 101 -1.68 -20.31 -6.25
N ASP A 102 -2.82 -20.57 -6.90
CA ASP A 102 -4.14 -20.18 -6.39
C ASP A 102 -4.44 -20.86 -5.05
N TYR A 103 -3.88 -22.06 -4.83
CA TYR A 103 -4.00 -22.77 -3.55
C TYR A 103 -3.31 -22.00 -2.42
N GLU A 104 -2.08 -21.55 -2.63
CA GLU A 104 -1.33 -20.76 -1.64
C GLU A 104 -2.03 -19.42 -1.36
N GLU A 105 -2.46 -18.71 -2.41
CA GLU A 105 -3.23 -17.47 -2.25
C GLU A 105 -4.50 -17.69 -1.44
N ASN A 106 -5.25 -18.75 -1.74
CA ASN A 106 -6.48 -19.08 -1.02
C ASN A 106 -6.20 -19.52 0.43
N ALA A 107 -5.12 -20.26 0.67
CA ALA A 107 -4.70 -20.64 2.01
C ALA A 107 -4.36 -19.41 2.87
N ILE A 108 -3.67 -18.43 2.29
CA ILE A 108 -3.39 -17.15 2.95
C ILE A 108 -4.69 -16.40 3.23
N ARG A 109 -5.59 -16.30 2.24
CA ARG A 109 -6.90 -15.64 2.39
C ARG A 109 -7.69 -16.21 3.55
N VAL A 110 -7.95 -17.51 3.51
CA VAL A 110 -8.77 -18.20 4.50
C VAL A 110 -8.13 -18.10 5.87
N THR A 111 -6.81 -18.24 5.98
CA THR A 111 -6.10 -18.10 7.26
C THR A 111 -6.32 -16.72 7.87
N VAL A 112 -6.17 -15.65 7.09
CA VAL A 112 -6.35 -14.27 7.59
C VAL A 112 -7.81 -13.97 7.90
N GLU A 113 -8.75 -14.40 7.05
CA GLU A 113 -10.20 -14.23 7.29
C GLU A 113 -10.66 -14.89 8.59
N ASN A 114 -10.03 -15.99 9.00
CA ASN A 114 -10.34 -16.69 10.25
C ASN A 114 -9.68 -16.05 11.49
N VAL A 115 -8.83 -15.04 11.34
CA VAL A 115 -8.25 -14.34 12.50
C VAL A 115 -9.32 -13.48 13.16
N SER A 116 -9.61 -13.76 14.44
CA SER A 116 -10.54 -12.97 15.23
C SER A 116 -10.16 -11.48 15.28
N GLY A 117 -11.07 -10.63 14.79
CA GLY A 117 -10.90 -9.18 14.65
C GLY A 117 -10.76 -8.71 13.19
N VAL A 118 -10.58 -9.63 12.24
CA VAL A 118 -10.63 -9.31 10.81
C VAL A 118 -12.08 -9.12 10.36
N HIS A 119 -12.35 -8.01 9.68
CA HIS A 119 -13.65 -7.68 9.10
C HIS A 119 -13.69 -7.95 7.59
N SER A 120 -12.59 -7.68 6.89
CA SER A 120 -12.46 -7.92 5.46
C SER A 120 -11.01 -8.16 5.06
N VAL A 121 -10.82 -8.93 3.99
CA VAL A 121 -9.50 -9.22 3.42
C VAL A 121 -9.50 -8.91 1.93
N ASP A 122 -8.63 -8.01 1.52
CA ASP A 122 -8.36 -7.68 0.12
C ASP A 122 -6.98 -8.20 -0.28
N ILE A 123 -6.90 -8.96 -1.37
CA ILE A 123 -5.68 -9.67 -1.77
C ILE A 123 -5.24 -9.22 -3.16
N HIS A 124 -3.99 -8.78 -3.22
CA HIS A 124 -3.30 -8.34 -4.42
C HIS A 124 -2.02 -9.17 -4.58
N MET A 125 -2.17 -10.45 -4.93
CA MET A 125 -1.03 -11.33 -5.17
C MET A 125 -0.73 -11.45 -6.66
N GLY A 126 0.55 -11.30 -7.00
CA GLY A 126 1.08 -11.66 -8.30
C GLY A 126 1.51 -13.12 -8.36
N ARG A 127 1.80 -13.60 -9.57
CA ARG A 127 2.58 -14.81 -9.80
C ARG A 127 3.96 -14.39 -10.28
N LEU A 128 5.01 -14.96 -9.69
CA LEU A 128 6.34 -14.82 -10.26
C LEU A 128 6.51 -15.82 -11.41
N PRO A 129 7.09 -15.40 -12.54
CA PRO A 129 7.45 -16.34 -13.60
C PRO A 129 8.58 -17.26 -13.12
N ALA A 130 8.65 -18.48 -13.65
CA ALA A 130 9.60 -19.50 -13.19
C ALA A 130 11.07 -19.03 -13.13
N TRP A 131 11.49 -18.19 -14.08
CA TRP A 131 12.86 -17.65 -14.13
C TRP A 131 13.20 -16.69 -12.98
N ALA A 132 12.22 -16.13 -12.28
CA ALA A 132 12.45 -15.24 -11.15
C ALA A 132 12.99 -15.97 -9.91
N TYR A 133 12.87 -17.31 -9.88
CA TYR A 133 13.38 -18.16 -8.81
C TYR A 133 14.85 -18.60 -8.99
N GLY A 134 15.52 -18.15 -10.06
CA GLY A 134 16.94 -18.43 -10.27
C GLY A 134 17.26 -19.88 -10.70
N ILE A 135 16.27 -20.58 -11.28
CA ILE A 135 16.41 -21.89 -11.94
C ILE A 135 16.62 -21.75 -13.45
#